data_AF-A0A7K4F271-F1
#
_entry.id   AF-A0A7K4F271-F1
#
_cell.length_a   1.000
_cell.length_b   1.000
_cell.length_c   1.000
_cell.angle_alpha   90.00
_cell.angle_beta   90.00
_cell.angle_gamma   90.00
#
_symmetry.space_group_name_H-M   'P 1'
#
loop_
_entity.id
_entity.type
_entity.pdbx_description
1 polymer ?
#
loop_
_entity_poly.entity_id
_entity_poly.type
_entity_poly.pdbx_seq_one_letter_code
_entity_poly.pdbx_strand_id
1 'polypeptide(L)'
;MNNDETKHHMIVRTINSDNLPDVENYIRTLHEKGFFAQLIKEGKFTVEEIKKLPFGKLCDIFFREEGQKIKNGDIRIFKDTGDYTINVHTG
;
A
#
# COMPACT_ATOMS: atom_id res chain seq x y z
N MET A 1 6.61 -28.62 -8.05
CA MET A 1 6.35 -28.09 -6.71
C MET A 1 5.93 -26.65 -6.91
N ASN A 2 4.64 -26.36 -6.75
CA ASN A 2 4.12 -25.00 -6.92
C ASN A 2 4.59 -24.20 -5.71
N ASN A 3 5.66 -23.43 -5.87
CA ASN A 3 5.99 -22.35 -4.95
C ASN A 3 4.94 -21.26 -5.18
N ASP A 4 3.75 -21.46 -4.60
CA ASP A 4 2.81 -20.38 -4.32
C ASP A 4 3.46 -19.56 -3.20
N GLU A 5 4.50 -18.80 -3.56
CA GLU A 5 4.96 -17.70 -2.73
C GLU A 5 3.80 -16.72 -2.69
N THR A 6 2.89 -16.90 -1.74
CA THR A 6 1.78 -15.99 -1.47
C THR A 6 2.36 -14.59 -1.36
N LYS A 7 2.26 -13.81 -2.44
CA LYS A 7 2.78 -12.46 -2.48
C LYS A 7 1.90 -11.63 -1.57
N HIS A 8 2.48 -11.12 -0.49
CA HIS A 8 1.76 -10.27 0.44
C HIS A 8 1.93 -8.81 -0.01
N HIS A 9 0.83 -8.09 -0.12
CA HIS A 9 0.80 -6.69 -0.51
C HIS A 9 0.30 -5.86 0.64
N MET A 10 0.85 -4.66 0.79
CA MET A 10 0.31 -3.72 1.77
C MET A 10 -0.89 -3.02 1.15
N ILE A 11 -2.00 -3.04 1.87
CA ILE A 11 -3.20 -2.30 1.52
C ILE A 11 -3.28 -1.07 2.41
N VAL A 12 -3.44 0.08 1.78
CA VAL A 12 -3.73 1.36 2.41
C VAL A 12 -5.15 1.73 2.01
N ARG A 13 -6.06 1.67 2.97
CA ARG A 13 -7.47 2.02 2.79
C ARG A 13 -7.75 3.32 3.51
N THR A 14 -8.19 4.34 2.79
CA THR A 14 -8.61 5.58 3.44
C THR A 14 -9.86 5.36 4.29
N ILE A 15 -9.88 5.93 5.50
CA ILE A 15 -11.05 5.86 6.39
C ILE A 15 -12.19 6.74 5.83
N ASN A 16 -11.83 7.87 5.23
CA ASN A 16 -12.72 8.74 4.48
C ASN A 16 -12.27 8.81 3.01
N SER A 17 -13.17 8.48 2.09
CA SER A 17 -12.91 8.51 0.64
C SER A 17 -12.54 9.90 0.11
N ASP A 18 -12.98 10.98 0.76
CA ASP A 18 -12.55 12.35 0.40
C ASP A 18 -11.04 12.56 0.54
N ASN A 19 -10.37 11.78 1.40
CA ASN A 19 -8.92 11.87 1.60
C ASN A 19 -8.13 11.05 0.57
N LEU A 20 -8.79 10.18 -0.23
CA LEU A 20 -8.12 9.33 -1.22
C LEU A 20 -7.14 10.08 -2.13
N PRO A 21 -7.51 11.21 -2.78
CA PRO A 21 -6.58 11.93 -3.66
C PRO A 21 -5.36 12.49 -2.92
N ASP A 22 -5.52 12.95 -1.68
CA ASP A 22 -4.41 13.45 -0.86
C ASP A 22 -3.46 12.31 -0.47
N VAL A 23 -4.01 11.20 0.04
CA VAL A 23 -3.26 10.00 0.40
C VAL A 23 -2.54 9.41 -0.81
N GLU A 24 -3.21 9.32 -1.96
CA GLU A 24 -2.60 8.91 -3.23
C GLU A 24 -1.42 9.81 -3.58
N ASN A 25 -1.58 11.13 -3.51
CA ASN A 25 -0.51 12.06 -3.84
C ASN A 25 0.71 11.92 -2.91
N TYR A 26 0.47 11.67 -1.61
CA TYR A 26 1.54 11.36 -0.67
C TYR A 26 2.25 10.04 -1.00
N ILE A 27 1.51 8.96 -1.27
CA ILE A 27 2.08 7.66 -1.63
C ILE A 27 2.87 7.77 -2.93
N ARG A 28 2.35 8.48 -3.93
CA ARG A 28 3.06 8.78 -5.18
C ARG A 28 4.39 9.46 -4.92
N THR A 29 4.38 10.52 -4.12
CA THR A 29 5.60 11.27 -3.76
C THR A 29 6.64 10.38 -3.07
N LEU A 30 6.20 9.46 -2.20
CA LEU A 30 7.10 8.52 -1.52
C LEU A 30 7.64 7.45 -2.48
N HIS A 31 6.80 6.95 -3.38
CA HIS A 31 7.21 6.00 -4.43
C HIS A 31 8.24 6.62 -5.37
N GLU A 32 8.02 7.84 -5.86
CA GLU A 32 8.97 8.57 -6.71
C GLU A 32 10.32 8.83 -6.02
N LYS A 33 10.30 8.98 -4.68
CA LYS A 33 11.51 9.09 -3.85
C LYS A 33 12.18 7.74 -3.56
N GLY A 34 11.59 6.63 -4.00
CA GLY A 34 12.08 5.27 -3.71
C GLY A 34 11.93 4.85 -2.26
N PHE A 35 11.10 5.53 -1.47
CA PHE A 35 10.96 5.31 -0.02
C PHE A 35 10.51 3.88 0.31
N PHE A 36 9.48 3.37 -0.39
CA PHE A 36 8.98 2.02 -0.14
C PHE A 36 10.00 0.94 -0.53
N ALA A 37 10.68 1.11 -1.67
CA ALA A 37 11.76 0.21 -2.10
C ALA A 37 12.91 0.19 -1.09
N GLN A 38 13.23 1.35 -0.49
CA GLN A 38 14.23 1.44 0.57
C GLN A 38 13.77 0.71 1.85
N LEU A 39 12.53 0.93 2.31
CA LEU A 39 11.98 0.21 3.47
C LEU A 39 12.00 -1.31 3.28
N ILE A 40 11.70 -1.79 2.06
CA ILE A 40 11.76 -3.21 1.71
C ILE A 40 13.19 -3.72 1.83
N LYS A 41 14.17 -3.01 1.24
CA LYS A 41 15.60 -3.37 1.32
C LYS A 41 16.13 -3.39 2.76
N GLU A 42 15.64 -2.48 3.61
CA GLU A 42 16.00 -2.41 5.02
C GLU A 42 15.24 -3.43 5.90
N GLY A 43 14.28 -4.19 5.34
CA GLY A 43 13.43 -5.09 6.12
C GLY A 43 12.44 -4.38 7.05
N LYS A 44 12.20 -3.08 6.83
CA LYS A 44 11.34 -2.19 7.62
C LYS A 44 9.99 -1.93 6.97
N PHE A 45 9.67 -2.58 5.87
CA PHE A 45 8.35 -2.46 5.24
C PHE A 45 7.29 -3.18 6.08
N THR A 46 6.81 -2.51 7.14
CA THR A 46 5.81 -3.01 8.08
C THR A 46 4.66 -2.02 8.22
N VAL A 47 3.50 -2.50 8.66
CA VAL A 47 2.31 -1.65 8.88
C VAL A 47 2.61 -0.52 9.86
N GLU A 48 3.40 -0.80 10.90
CA GLU A 48 3.75 0.18 11.94
C GLU A 48 4.57 1.33 11.38
N GLU A 49 5.54 1.05 10.50
CA GLU A 49 6.35 2.09 9.86
C GLU A 49 5.50 2.96 8.92
N ILE A 50 4.61 2.34 8.13
CA ILE A 50 3.73 3.11 7.23
C ILE A 50 2.70 3.91 8.03
N LYS A 51 2.21 3.41 9.17
CA LYS A 51 1.30 4.16 10.06
C LYS A 51 1.92 5.41 10.69
N LYS A 52 3.26 5.50 10.77
CA LYS A 52 3.97 6.70 11.24
C LYS A 52 3.95 7.85 10.22
N LEU A 53 3.62 7.58 8.96
CA LEU A 53 3.55 8.59 7.90
C LEU A 53 2.37 9.54 8.11
N PRO A 54 2.40 10.77 7.54
CA PRO A 54 1.33 11.75 7.70
C PRO A 54 -0.07 11.21 7.37
N PHE A 55 -0.18 10.41 6.30
CA PHE A 55 -1.46 9.79 5.90
C PHE A 55 -1.83 8.57 6.75
N GLY A 56 -0.90 8.01 7.54
CA GLY A 56 -1.09 6.75 8.26
C GLY A 56 -2.24 6.78 9.27
N LYS A 57 -2.55 7.96 9.81
CA LYS A 57 -3.69 8.18 10.72
C LYS A 57 -5.03 8.31 10.00
N LEU A 58 -5.00 8.62 8.70
CA LEU A 58 -6.19 8.77 7.86
C LEU A 58 -6.58 7.46 7.19
N CYS A 59 -5.77 6.41 7.38
CA CYS A 59 -5.89 5.15 6.67
C CYS A 59 -5.90 3.95 7.62
N ASP A 60 -6.68 2.93 7.26
CA ASP A 60 -6.50 1.58 7.75
C ASP A 60 -5.45 0.88 6.88
N ILE A 61 -4.36 0.41 7.49
CA ILE A 61 -3.21 -0.16 6.79
C ILE A 61 -2.99 -1.59 7.28
N PHE A 62 -2.95 -2.54 6.36
CA PHE A 62 -2.80 -3.96 6.66
C PHE A 62 -2.15 -4.73 5.50
N PHE A 63 -1.57 -5.89 5.79
CA PHE A 63 -1.10 -6.79 4.74
C PHE A 63 -2.21 -7.71 4.26
N ARG A 64 -2.15 -8.07 2.98
CA ARG A 64 -3.07 -9.02 2.39
C ARG A 64 -2.40 -9.87 1.33
N GLU A 65 -2.82 -11.11 1.24
CA GLU A 65 -2.40 -12.04 0.19
C GLU A 65 -2.92 -11.61 -1.19
N GLU A 66 -2.09 -11.82 -2.20
CA GLU A 66 -2.46 -11.69 -3.61
C GLU A 66 -3.65 -12.59 -3.94
N GLY A 67 -4.62 -12.08 -4.72
CA GLY A 67 -5.83 -12.81 -5.08
C GLY A 67 -7.03 -12.60 -4.16
N GLN A 68 -6.86 -11.99 -2.97
CA GLN A 68 -8.01 -11.61 -2.14
C GLN A 68 -8.69 -10.32 -2.62
N LYS A 69 -10.04 -10.28 -2.60
CA LYS A 69 -10.87 -9.15 -3.09
C LYS A 69 -10.64 -7.85 -2.33
N ILE A 70 -9.86 -6.92 -2.88
CA ILE A 70 -9.70 -5.54 -2.35
C ILE A 70 -10.91 -4.67 -2.69
N LYS A 71 -11.13 -3.61 -1.91
CA LYS A 71 -12.26 -2.69 -2.08
C LYS A 71 -11.89 -1.57 -3.06
N ASN A 72 -12.90 -0.93 -3.63
CA ASN A 72 -12.70 0.28 -4.43
C ASN A 72 -12.11 1.39 -3.54
N GLY A 73 -11.11 2.10 -4.05
CA GLY A 73 -10.35 3.09 -3.31
C GLY A 73 -9.23 2.52 -2.43
N ASP A 74 -9.01 1.19 -2.43
CA ASP A 74 -7.84 0.62 -1.79
C ASP A 74 -6.59 0.90 -2.63
N ILE A 75 -5.55 1.42 -1.98
CA ILE A 75 -4.21 1.57 -2.56
C ILE A 75 -3.39 0.35 -2.16
N ARG A 76 -2.77 -0.30 -3.13
CA ARG A 76 -1.96 -1.50 -2.95
C ARG A 76 -0.50 -1.17 -3.20
N ILE A 77 0.38 -1.50 -2.26
CA ILE A 77 1.83 -1.37 -2.39
C ILE A 77 2.45 -2.78 -2.41
N PHE A 78 3.21 -3.07 -3.47
CA PHE A 78 3.83 -4.36 -3.72
C PHE A 78 5.07 -4.53 -2.84
N LYS A 79 5.08 -5.57 -2.01
CA LYS A 79 6.18 -5.82 -1.06
C LYS A 79 7.51 -6.19 -1.72
N ASP A 80 7.48 -6.69 -2.95
CA ASP A 80 8.68 -7.12 -3.67
C ASP A 80 9.41 -5.94 -4.34
N THR A 81 8.66 -4.97 -4.87
CA THR A 81 9.23 -3.87 -5.66
C THR A 81 9.09 -2.50 -5.00
N GLY A 82 8.10 -2.33 -4.13
CA GLY A 82 7.70 -1.04 -3.58
C GLY A 82 6.81 -0.23 -4.51
N ASP A 83 6.45 -0.76 -5.69
CA ASP A 83 5.47 -0.14 -6.58
C ASP A 83 4.09 -0.07 -5.92
N TYR A 84 3.24 0.82 -6.40
CA TYR A 84 1.86 0.90 -5.93
C TYR A 84 0.86 0.98 -7.09
N THR A 85 -0.35 0.49 -6.83
CA THR A 85 -1.52 0.60 -7.69
C THR A 85 -2.73 1.01 -6.88
N ILE A 86 -3.74 1.55 -7.54
CA ILE A 86 -5.00 1.95 -6.90
C ILE A 86 -6.09 1.11 -7.53
N ASN A 87 -6.88 0.44 -6.69
CA ASN A 87 -8.05 -0.24 -7.20
C ASN A 87 -9.19 0.76 -7.33
N VAL A 88 -9.30 1.35 -8.52
CA VAL A 88 -10.49 2.09 -8.92
C VAL A 88 -11.36 1.14 -9.76
N HIS A 89 -12.44 0.64 -9.16
CA HIS A 89 -13.52 0.10 -9.98
C HIS A 89 -14.24 1.31 -10.58
N THR A 90 -13.94 1.60 -11.84
CA THR A 90 -14.85 2.39 -12.68
C THR A 90 -16.10 1.53 -12.87
N GLY A 91 -17.09 1.74 -12.02
CA GLY A 91 -18.43 1.21 -12.21
C GLY A 91 -19.09 1.85 -13.43
#